data_AF-A0A960G2E3-F1
#
_entry.id   AF-A0A960G2E3-F1
#
_cell.length_a   1.000
_cell.length_b   1.000
_cell.length_c   1.000
_cell.angle_alpha   90.00
_cell.angle_beta   90.00
_cell.angle_gamma   90.00
#
_symmetry.space_group_name_H-M   'P 1'
#
loop_
_entity.id
_entity.type
_entity.pdbx_description
1 polymer ?
#
loop_
_entity_poly.entity_id
_entity_poly.type
_entity_poly.pdbx_seq_one_letter_code
_entity_poly.pdbx_strand_id
1 'polypeptide(L)'
;MSDQPVPDPEPTPAAASGRWRRFRSLPWPARWSAYVAGAVVLALVAGLVAGVVFVRRPFPQTTGTIDLPGLTAPVEVVRDANGIPQLYGDTVDDLMRAQGYVHAQERFFEMD
;
A
#
# COMPACT_ATOMS: atom_id res chain seq x y z
N MET A 1 -71.57 55.32 10.67
CA MET A 1 -70.61 54.93 9.63
C MET A 1 -69.28 54.73 10.33
N SER A 2 -69.06 53.56 10.94
CA SER A 2 -67.84 53.26 11.68
C SER A 2 -67.05 52.25 10.86
N ASP A 3 -65.95 52.72 10.29
CA ASP A 3 -65.03 51.96 9.45
C ASP A 3 -64.31 50.93 10.33
N GLN A 4 -64.62 49.65 10.17
CA GLN A 4 -63.94 48.56 10.87
C GLN A 4 -62.79 48.06 9.97
N PRO A 5 -61.55 47.93 10.47
CA PRO A 5 -60.44 47.48 9.65
C PRO A 5 -60.68 46.03 9.22
N VAL A 6 -60.63 45.78 7.91
CA VAL A 6 -60.66 44.43 7.33
C VAL A 6 -59.43 43.68 7.83
N PRO A 7 -59.56 42.52 8.48
CA PRO A 7 -58.41 41.74 8.93
C PRO A 7 -57.64 41.20 7.72
N ASP A 8 -56.31 41.30 7.77
CA ASP A 8 -55.43 40.77 6.72
C ASP A 8 -55.65 39.25 6.55
N PRO A 9 -55.59 38.73 5.31
CA PRO A 9 -55.67 37.29 5.09
C PRO A 9 -54.50 36.60 5.77
N GLU A 10 -54.77 35.57 6.57
CA GLU A 10 -53.71 34.79 7.20
C GLU A 10 -52.78 34.19 6.14
N PRO A 11 -51.45 34.21 6.35
CA PRO A 11 -50.52 33.59 5.42
C PRO A 11 -50.84 32.09 5.34
N THR A 12 -51.30 31.65 4.18
CA THR A 12 -51.49 30.22 3.91
C THR A 12 -50.13 29.54 4.13
N PRO A 13 -50.03 28.53 5.01
CA PRO A 13 -48.77 27.81 5.18
C PRO A 13 -48.43 27.17 3.84
N ALA A 14 -47.47 27.76 3.13
CA ALA A 14 -46.91 27.19 1.93
C ALA A 14 -46.53 25.75 2.25
N ALA A 15 -47.09 24.81 1.50
CA ALA A 15 -46.80 23.39 1.61
C ALA A 15 -45.28 23.20 1.47
N ALA A 16 -44.58 23.23 2.61
CA ALA A 16 -43.15 23.11 2.70
C ALA A 16 -42.80 21.69 2.23
N SER A 17 -42.51 21.61 0.94
CA SER A 17 -42.33 20.37 0.20
C SER A 17 -41.43 19.41 0.97
N GLY A 18 -41.97 18.25 1.32
CA GLY A 18 -41.34 17.22 2.14
C GLY A 18 -40.12 16.53 1.52
N ARG A 19 -39.46 17.14 0.53
CA ARG A 19 -38.21 16.62 -0.06
C ARG A 19 -37.03 16.75 0.90
N TRP A 20 -37.00 17.79 1.74
CA TRP A 20 -35.88 18.05 2.66
C TRP A 20 -35.89 17.22 3.96
N ARG A 21 -37.01 16.59 4.33
CA ARG A 21 -37.08 15.76 5.56
C ARG A 21 -36.51 14.36 5.39
N ARG A 22 -36.44 13.81 4.17
CA ARG A 22 -35.83 12.49 3.92
C ARG A 22 -34.31 12.47 4.08
N PHE A 23 -33.65 13.62 4.02
CA PHE A 23 -32.19 13.67 4.04
C PHE A 23 -31.58 13.64 5.46
N ARG A 24 -32.37 13.80 6.54
CA ARG A 24 -31.88 13.81 7.93
C ARG A 24 -32.14 12.54 8.73
N SER A 25 -32.74 11.50 8.15
CA SER A 25 -33.08 10.28 8.90
C SER A 25 -32.43 9.03 8.28
N LEU A 26 -31.09 8.96 8.31
CA LEU A 26 -30.45 7.64 8.22
C LEU A 26 -30.40 7.05 9.64
N PRO A 27 -31.05 5.90 9.88
CA PRO A 27 -31.10 5.28 11.20
C PRO A 27 -29.69 4.93 11.67
N TRP A 28 -29.43 5.07 12.98
CA TRP A 28 -28.15 4.77 13.64
C TRP A 28 -27.42 3.51 13.10
N PRO A 29 -28.06 2.35 12.87
CA PRO A 29 -27.39 1.17 12.29
C PRO A 29 -26.85 1.41 10.87
N ALA A 30 -27.50 2.21 10.03
CA ALA A 30 -27.02 2.52 8.68
C ALA A 30 -25.71 3.32 8.70
N ARG A 31 -25.49 4.15 9.73
CA ARG A 31 -24.22 4.86 9.94
C ARG A 31 -23.11 3.89 10.31
N TRP A 32 -23.40 2.91 11.18
CA TRP A 32 -22.45 1.86 11.55
C TRP A 32 -22.13 0.94 10.37
N SER A 33 -23.12 0.56 9.57
CA SER A 33 -22.90 -0.21 8.33
C SER A 33 -22.00 0.54 7.34
N ALA A 34 -22.17 1.86 7.20
CA ALA A 34 -21.32 2.68 6.35
C ALA A 34 -19.86 2.74 6.86
N TYR A 35 -19.65 2.85 8.18
CA TYR A 35 -18.31 2.80 8.76
C TYR A 35 -17.65 1.44 8.59
N VAL A 36 -18.39 0.34 8.80
CA VAL A 36 -17.89 -1.03 8.58
C VAL A 36 -17.53 -1.24 7.11
N ALA A 37 -18.39 -0.83 6.19
CA ALA A 37 -18.10 -0.91 4.76
C ALA A 37 -16.84 -0.10 4.38
N GLY A 38 -16.71 1.12 4.90
CA GLY A 38 -15.51 1.95 4.71
C GLY A 38 -14.24 1.30 5.26
N ALA A 39 -14.31 0.71 6.46
CA ALA A 39 -13.19 0.02 7.08
C ALA A 39 -12.77 -1.23 6.28
N VAL A 40 -13.73 -2.00 5.76
CA VAL A 40 -13.45 -3.18 4.91
C VAL A 40 -12.78 -2.75 3.61
N VAL A 41 -13.29 -1.69 2.95
CA VAL A 41 -12.67 -1.16 1.72
C VAL A 41 -11.24 -0.69 1.99
N LEU A 42 -11.01 0.02 3.10
CA LEU A 42 -9.66 0.45 3.50
C LEU A 42 -8.73 -0.74 3.76
N ALA A 43 -9.20 -1.79 4.44
CA ALA A 43 -8.41 -2.98 4.69
C ALA A 43 -8.03 -3.71 3.38
N LEU A 44 -8.96 -3.80 2.43
CA LEU A 44 -8.71 -4.40 1.11
C LEU A 44 -7.69 -3.58 0.31
N VAL A 45 -7.81 -2.25 0.31
CA VAL A 45 -6.86 -1.35 -0.37
C VAL A 45 -5.49 -1.45 0.28
N ALA A 46 -5.40 -1.44 1.61
CA ALA A 46 -4.14 -1.60 2.34
C ALA A 46 -3.48 -2.96 2.03
N GLY A 47 -4.27 -4.05 1.99
CA GLY A 47 -3.79 -5.37 1.60
C GLY A 47 -3.28 -5.42 0.17
N LEU A 48 -3.98 -4.78 -0.77
CA LEU A 48 -3.56 -4.70 -2.17
C LEU A 48 -2.26 -3.90 -2.31
N VAL A 49 -2.17 -2.73 -1.66
CA VAL A 49 -0.97 -1.89 -1.67
C VAL A 49 0.20 -2.64 -1.05
N ALA A 50 0.00 -3.29 0.11
CA ALA A 50 1.02 -4.11 0.74
C ALA A 50 1.47 -5.24 -0.19
N GLY A 51 0.53 -5.99 -0.79
CA GLY A 51 0.85 -7.07 -1.74
C GLY A 51 1.66 -6.56 -2.94
N VAL A 52 1.26 -5.44 -3.53
CA VAL A 52 1.99 -4.80 -4.64
C VAL A 52 3.38 -4.35 -4.20
N VAL A 53 3.50 -3.73 -3.03
CA VAL A 53 4.79 -3.27 -2.48
C VAL A 53 5.70 -4.45 -2.19
N PHE A 54 5.22 -5.50 -1.53
CA PHE A 54 6.02 -6.69 -1.21
C PHE A 54 6.48 -7.44 -2.47
N VAL A 55 5.61 -7.57 -3.48
CA VAL A 55 5.97 -8.21 -4.76
C VAL A 55 6.91 -7.34 -5.60
N ARG A 56 6.83 -6.01 -5.47
CA ARG A 56 7.68 -5.05 -6.19
C ARG A 56 8.87 -4.54 -5.38
N ARG A 57 9.15 -5.09 -4.19
CA ARG A 57 10.39 -4.75 -3.49
C ARG A 57 11.54 -5.08 -4.44
N PRO A 58 12.45 -4.13 -4.70
CA PRO A 58 13.54 -4.37 -5.64
C PRO A 58 14.30 -5.60 -5.14
N PHE A 59 14.32 -6.64 -5.97
CA PHE A 59 15.21 -7.77 -5.77
C PHE A 59 16.64 -7.21 -5.59
N PRO A 60 17.48 -7.82 -4.74
CA PRO A 60 18.87 -7.42 -4.59
C PRO A 60 19.49 -7.25 -5.98
N GLN A 61 20.32 -6.23 -6.19
CA GLN A 61 20.97 -6.02 -7.49
C GLN A 61 21.81 -7.26 -7.84
N THR A 62 21.26 -8.17 -8.64
CA THR A 62 21.90 -9.41 -9.09
C THR A 62 22.69 -9.23 -10.37
N THR A 63 22.75 -8.01 -10.90
CA THR A 63 23.39 -7.68 -12.17
C THR A 63 24.23 -6.42 -12.02
N GLY A 64 25.41 -6.42 -12.65
CA GLY A 64 26.40 -5.35 -12.56
C GLY A 64 27.75 -5.86 -12.09
N THR A 65 28.73 -4.97 -12.06
CA THR A 65 30.08 -5.24 -11.57
C THR A 65 30.26 -4.55 -10.22
N ILE A 66 30.79 -5.26 -9.24
CA ILE A 66 31.09 -4.73 -7.91
C ILE A 66 32.58 -4.96 -7.66
N ASP A 67 33.28 -3.91 -7.25
CA ASP A 67 34.66 -4.04 -6.78
C ASP A 67 34.65 -4.63 -5.37
N LEU A 68 35.13 -5.87 -5.25
CA LEU A 68 35.31 -6.54 -3.96
C LEU A 68 36.79 -6.49 -3.56
N PRO A 69 37.16 -5.73 -2.51
CA PRO A 69 38.55 -5.65 -2.06
C PRO A 69 39.11 -7.03 -1.72
N GLY A 70 40.32 -7.32 -2.20
CA GLY A 70 41.01 -8.57 -1.91
C GLY A 70 40.76 -9.70 -2.90
N LEU A 71 39.98 -9.48 -3.96
CA LEU A 71 40.01 -10.34 -5.14
C LEU A 71 41.28 -10.09 -5.95
N THR A 72 41.93 -11.17 -6.38
CA THR A 72 43.12 -11.10 -7.26
C THR A 72 42.76 -11.18 -8.74
N ALA A 73 41.61 -11.78 -9.06
CA ALA A 73 41.04 -11.92 -10.39
C ALA A 73 39.51 -11.71 -10.33
N PRO A 74 38.85 -11.39 -11.46
CA PRO A 74 37.39 -11.27 -11.49
C PRO A 74 36.72 -12.61 -11.17
N VAL A 75 35.61 -12.55 -10.42
CA VAL A 75 34.73 -13.69 -10.13
C VAL A 75 33.35 -13.40 -10.72
N GLU A 76 32.87 -14.30 -11.56
CA GLU A 76 31.53 -14.23 -12.14
C GLU A 76 30.53 -14.97 -11.24
N VAL A 77 29.40 -14.32 -10.94
CA VAL A 77 28.33 -14.89 -10.12
C VAL A 77 27.07 -14.99 -10.96
N VAL A 78 26.69 -16.21 -11.33
CA VAL A 78 25.50 -16.51 -12.13
C VAL A 78 24.46 -17.15 -11.23
N ARG A 79 23.20 -16.72 -11.32
CA ARG A 79 22.08 -17.34 -10.60
C ARG A 79 21.20 -18.12 -11.57
N ASP A 80 20.80 -19.32 -11.18
CA ASP A 80 19.88 -20.13 -11.96
C ASP A 80 18.43 -19.64 -11.82
N ALA A 81 17.48 -20.33 -12.47
CA ALA A 81 16.05 -20.00 -12.42
C ALA A 81 15.45 -20.09 -11.00
N ASN A 82 16.09 -20.81 -10.07
CA ASN A 82 15.69 -20.95 -8.68
C ASN A 82 16.44 -19.97 -7.76
N GLY A 83 17.30 -19.11 -8.30
CA GLY A 83 18.09 -18.12 -7.56
C GLY A 83 19.35 -18.68 -6.90
N ILE A 84 19.76 -19.91 -7.21
CA ILE A 84 20.94 -20.55 -6.61
C ILE A 84 22.21 -19.93 -7.24
N PRO A 85 23.13 -19.34 -6.45
CA PRO A 85 24.35 -18.73 -6.99
C PRO A 85 25.42 -19.77 -7.36
N GLN A 86 25.99 -19.61 -8.55
CA GLN A 86 27.14 -20.35 -9.08
C GLN A 86 28.29 -19.36 -9.28
N LEU A 87 29.45 -19.67 -8.72
CA LEU A 87 30.63 -18.80 -8.75
C LEU A 87 31.70 -19.39 -9.66
N TYR A 88 32.23 -18.58 -10.56
CA TYR A 88 33.30 -18.94 -11.48
C TYR A 88 34.47 -17.97 -11.29
N GLY A 89 35.66 -18.51 -11.06
CA GLY A 89 36.86 -17.71 -10.80
C GLY A 89 38.12 -18.56 -10.96
N ASP A 90 39.25 -17.89 -11.10
CA ASP A 90 40.53 -18.52 -11.45
C ASP A 90 41.21 -19.23 -10.26
N THR A 91 40.90 -18.81 -9.02
CA THR A 91 41.52 -19.36 -7.82
C THR A 91 40.47 -19.74 -6.76
N VAL A 92 40.78 -20.75 -5.96
CA VAL A 92 39.94 -21.16 -4.82
C VAL A 92 39.81 -20.04 -3.80
N ASP A 93 40.88 -19.28 -3.61
CA ASP A 93 40.96 -18.16 -2.68
C ASP A 93 39.96 -17.05 -3.05
N ASP A 94 39.87 -16.69 -4.32
CA ASP A 94 38.91 -15.70 -4.83
C ASP A 94 37.46 -16.23 -4.77
N LEU A 95 37.25 -17.50 -5.10
CA LEU A 95 35.94 -18.16 -4.99
C LEU A 95 35.41 -18.16 -3.56
N MET A 96 36.25 -18.47 -2.57
CA MET A 96 35.85 -18.47 -1.15
C MET A 96 35.51 -17.06 -0.65
N ARG A 97 36.28 -16.04 -1.06
CA ARG A 97 35.97 -14.64 -0.73
C ARG A 97 34.65 -14.21 -1.34
N ALA A 98 34.45 -14.47 -2.63
CA ALA A 98 33.22 -14.14 -3.33
C ALA A 98 32.01 -14.91 -2.75
N GLN A 99 32.18 -16.18 -2.36
CA GLN A 99 31.13 -16.95 -1.70
C GLN A 99 30.71 -16.32 -0.37
N GLY A 100 31.68 -15.91 0.47
CA GLY A 100 31.39 -15.20 1.72
C GLY A 100 30.62 -13.90 1.49
N TYR A 101 31.01 -13.14 0.47
CA TYR A 101 30.32 -11.91 0.08
C TYR A 101 28.87 -12.17 -0.38
N VAL A 102 28.66 -13.16 -1.26
CA VAL A 102 27.31 -13.56 -1.73
C VAL A 102 26.44 -14.01 -0.56
N HIS A 103 26.96 -14.82 0.36
CA HIS A 103 26.23 -15.24 1.55
C HIS A 103 25.84 -14.06 2.46
N ALA A 104 26.73 -13.08 2.64
CA ALA A 104 26.45 -11.89 3.43
C ALA A 104 25.32 -11.05 2.82
N GLN A 105 25.25 -10.94 1.48
CA GLN A 105 24.18 -10.21 0.80
C GLN A 105 22.79 -10.82 1.04
N GLU A 106 22.70 -12.16 1.12
CA GLU A 106 21.43 -12.87 1.19
C GLU A 106 20.79 -12.85 2.58
N ARG A 107 21.59 -12.69 3.64
CA ARG A 107 21.12 -12.74 5.04
C ARG A 107 21.39 -11.48 5.86
N PHE A 108 21.75 -10.37 5.23
CA PHE A 108 22.06 -9.14 5.97
C PHE A 108 20.88 -8.61 6.81
N PHE A 109 19.64 -8.89 6.40
CA PHE A 109 18.41 -8.41 7.06
C PHE A 109 17.93 -9.25 8.26
N GLU A 110 18.57 -10.37 8.59
CA GLU A 110 18.25 -11.17 9.80
C GLU A 110 19.19 -10.86 10.97
N MET A 111 20.11 -9.89 10.80
CA MET A 111 21.08 -9.45 11.82
C MET A 111 20.71 -8.13 12.52
N ASP A 112 19.44 -7.71 12.53
CA ASP A 112 18.90 -6.63 13.39
C ASP A 112 17.62 -7.08 14.13
#